data_AF-A0A1F4QNW5-F1
#
_entry.id   AF-A0A1F4QNW5-F1
#
_cell.length_a   1.000
_cell.length_b   1.000
_cell.length_c   1.000
_cell.angle_alpha   90.00
_cell.angle_beta   90.00
_cell.angle_gamma   90.00
#
_symmetry.space_group_name_H-M   'P 1'
#
loop_
_entity.id
_entity.type
_entity.pdbx_description
1 polymer ?
#
loop_
_entity_poly.entity_id
_entity_poly.type
_entity_poly.pdbx_seq_one_letter_code
_entity_poly.pdbx_strand_id
1 'polypeptide(L)'
;MERESSLKSNYTFLLEMKKLIKMFRNKEIDLEGLHAEVKFSLEMQEDTLFSEVYDSLAKFAGQLALFDTVYGYENYSVHMTYLEIHIEFVLNKIRRLKKEIQNQEQEILHKKNLWKTIEPDFHNVQRQLELLIAGQSSREQISDWAVKWVLVDNYPEKKEHVWKILKKIAGASLKKSPTEYVYSEENFREWIKELEQSV
;
A
#
# COMPACT_ATOMS: atom_id res chain seq x y z
N MET A 1 -3.70 4.12 5.67
CA MET A 1 -5.00 4.60 5.17
C MET A 1 -5.17 6.10 5.31
N GLU A 2 -5.09 6.67 6.50
CA GLU A 2 -5.30 8.13 6.71
C GLU A 2 -4.29 9.00 5.94
N ARG A 3 -2.99 8.72 6.07
CA ARG A 3 -1.92 9.42 5.33
C ARG A 3 -2.04 9.34 3.80
N GLU A 4 -2.47 8.19 3.27
CA GLU A 4 -2.62 7.98 1.83
C GLU A 4 -3.83 8.74 1.29
N SER A 5 -4.95 8.71 2.02
CA SER A 5 -6.15 9.49 1.73
C SER A 5 -5.84 10.99 1.66
N SER A 6 -5.10 11.51 2.65
CA SER A 6 -4.67 12.91 2.65
C SER A 6 -3.74 13.25 1.47
N LEU A 7 -2.77 12.38 1.14
CA LEU A 7 -1.90 12.58 -0.04
C LEU A 7 -2.67 12.54 -1.36
N LYS A 8 -3.74 11.74 -1.45
CA LYS A 8 -4.61 11.68 -2.62
C LYS A 8 -5.43 12.95 -2.77
N SER A 9 -6.06 13.44 -1.69
CA SER A 9 -6.80 14.70 -1.68
C SER A 9 -5.90 15.87 -2.12
N ASN A 10 -4.75 16.02 -1.46
CA ASN A 10 -3.78 17.08 -1.75
C ASN A 10 -3.26 17.04 -3.19
N TYR A 11 -3.06 15.84 -3.74
CA TYR A 11 -2.63 15.69 -5.14
C TYR A 11 -3.71 16.15 -6.13
N THR A 12 -4.97 15.77 -5.91
CA THR A 12 -6.09 16.18 -6.76
C THR A 12 -6.25 17.69 -6.77
N PHE A 13 -6.28 18.29 -5.58
CA PHE A 13 -6.39 19.74 -5.42
C PHE A 13 -5.26 20.50 -6.13
N LEU A 14 -4.00 20.06 -6.00
CA LEU A 14 -2.88 20.69 -6.68
C LEU A 14 -2.95 20.58 -8.22
N LEU A 15 -3.50 19.48 -8.75
CA LEU A 15 -3.73 19.35 -10.19
C LEU A 15 -4.82 20.29 -10.68
N GLU A 16 -5.87 20.51 -9.90
CA GLU A 16 -6.93 21.48 -10.19
C GLU A 16 -6.37 22.91 -10.19
N MET A 17 -5.56 23.27 -9.20
CA MET A 17 -4.90 24.57 -9.15
C MET A 17 -3.99 24.80 -10.36
N LYS A 18 -3.19 23.79 -10.73
CA LYS A 18 -2.36 23.86 -11.94
C LYS A 18 -3.20 24.07 -13.21
N LYS A 19 -4.36 23.41 -13.30
CA LYS A 19 -5.27 23.56 -14.43
C LYS A 19 -5.83 24.98 -14.51
N LEU A 20 -6.28 25.55 -13.39
CA LEU A 20 -6.80 26.92 -13.33
C LEU A 20 -5.75 27.96 -13.73
N ILE A 21 -4.51 27.83 -13.25
CA ILE A 21 -3.39 28.70 -13.63
C ILE A 21 -3.16 28.65 -15.15
N LYS A 22 -3.22 27.44 -15.75
CA LYS A 22 -3.07 27.26 -17.19
C LYS A 22 -4.23 27.89 -17.98
N MET A 23 -5.46 27.70 -17.53
CA MET A 23 -6.66 28.32 -18.15
C MET A 23 -6.54 29.85 -18.15
N PHE A 24 -6.10 30.44 -17.04
CA PHE A 24 -5.88 31.88 -16.94
C PHE A 24 -4.79 32.36 -17.91
N ARG A 25 -3.64 31.67 -18.00
CA ARG A 25 -2.57 32.00 -18.96
C ARG A 25 -3.04 31.93 -20.41
N ASN A 26 -3.92 30.97 -20.71
CA ASN A 26 -4.52 30.80 -22.04
C ASN A 26 -5.66 31.80 -22.31
N LYS A 27 -6.01 32.66 -21.34
CA LYS A 27 -7.15 33.59 -21.39
C LYS A 27 -8.50 32.88 -21.54
N GLU A 28 -8.59 31.63 -21.07
CA GLU A 28 -9.83 30.84 -21.03
C GLU A 28 -10.72 31.24 -19.84
N ILE A 29 -10.11 31.78 -18.78
CA ILE A 29 -10.78 32.42 -17.64
C ILE A 29 -10.13 33.77 -17.38
N ASP A 30 -10.92 34.70 -16.88
CA ASP A 30 -10.43 35.98 -16.40
C ASP A 30 -9.99 35.90 -14.93
N LEU A 31 -9.58 37.04 -14.39
CA LEU A 31 -9.07 37.14 -13.03
C LEU A 31 -10.16 36.85 -11.98
N GLU A 32 -11.38 37.35 -12.20
CA GLU A 32 -12.51 37.14 -11.29
C GLU A 32 -12.89 35.66 -11.24
N GLY A 33 -12.97 34.99 -12.40
CA GLY A 33 -13.21 33.56 -12.50
C GLY A 33 -12.12 32.73 -11.83
N LEU A 34 -10.85 33.07 -12.03
CA LEU A 34 -9.74 32.41 -11.33
C LEU A 34 -9.85 32.57 -9.81
N HIS A 35 -10.18 33.77 -9.33
CA HIS A 35 -10.29 34.05 -7.90
C HIS A 35 -11.45 33.26 -7.25
N ALA A 36 -12.62 33.23 -7.90
CA ALA A 36 -13.78 32.48 -7.42
C ALA A 36 -13.48 30.98 -7.28
N GLU A 37 -12.85 30.38 -8.29
CA GLU A 37 -12.52 28.94 -8.32
C GLU A 37 -11.45 28.55 -7.28
N VAL A 38 -10.42 29.38 -7.13
CA VAL A 38 -9.36 29.17 -6.12
C VAL A 38 -9.94 29.27 -4.71
N LYS A 39 -10.78 30.29 -4.45
CA LYS A 39 -11.44 30.48 -3.16
C LYS A 39 -12.35 29.30 -2.81
N PHE A 40 -13.21 28.89 -3.74
CA PHE A 40 -14.10 27.74 -3.55
C PHE A 40 -13.32 26.45 -3.23
N SER A 41 -12.22 26.23 -3.96
CA SER A 41 -11.40 25.03 -3.78
C SER A 41 -10.64 25.03 -2.45
N LEU A 42 -10.27 26.20 -1.92
CA LEU A 42 -9.63 26.34 -0.60
C LEU A 42 -10.63 26.12 0.55
N GLU A 43 -11.83 26.68 0.45
CA GLU A 43 -12.91 26.49 1.45
C GLU A 43 -13.32 25.01 1.58
N MET A 44 -13.20 24.23 0.50
CA MET A 44 -13.46 22.79 0.51
C MET A 44 -12.32 21.94 1.10
N GLN A 45 -11.17 22.53 1.45
CA GLN A 45 -9.96 21.80 1.86
C GLN A 45 -9.41 22.21 3.24
N GLU A 46 -10.09 23.10 3.99
CA GLU A 46 -9.60 23.72 5.25
C GLU A 46 -9.05 22.72 6.28
N ASP A 47 -9.60 21.50 6.35
CA ASP A 47 -9.20 20.51 7.37
C ASP A 47 -8.12 19.48 6.91
N THR A 48 -7.61 19.55 5.67
CA THR A 48 -6.81 18.44 5.09
C THR A 48 -5.53 18.83 4.35
N LEU A 49 -5.26 20.13 4.18
CA LEU A 49 -4.07 20.60 3.49
C LEU A 49 -2.80 20.44 4.32
N PHE A 50 -1.74 19.92 3.69
CA PHE A 50 -0.40 19.91 4.28
C PHE A 50 0.06 21.37 4.49
N SER A 51 0.58 21.70 5.67
CA SER A 51 1.01 23.06 6.03
C SER A 51 1.98 23.70 5.03
N GLU A 52 2.85 22.89 4.41
CA GLU A 52 3.80 23.32 3.37
C GLU A 52 3.13 23.85 2.09
N VAL A 53 1.89 23.45 1.82
CA VAL A 53 1.09 23.85 0.64
C VAL A 53 0.15 25.00 0.97
N TYR A 54 -0.43 24.93 2.18
CA TYR A 54 -1.34 25.95 2.70
C TYR A 54 -0.65 27.32 2.73
N ASP A 55 0.58 27.42 3.24
CA ASP A 55 1.26 28.72 3.34
C ASP A 55 1.47 29.41 1.98
N SER A 56 1.79 28.65 0.94
CA SER A 56 2.02 29.19 -0.40
C SER A 56 0.72 29.57 -1.11
N LEU A 57 -0.34 28.78 -0.91
CA LEU A 57 -1.66 29.07 -1.49
C LEU A 57 -2.44 30.13 -0.71
N ALA A 58 -2.31 30.17 0.61
CA ALA A 58 -2.84 31.23 1.46
C ALA A 58 -2.11 32.55 1.17
N LYS A 59 -0.79 32.53 0.92
CA LYS A 59 -0.07 33.70 0.40
C LYS A 59 -0.56 34.11 -0.99
N PHE A 60 -0.83 33.17 -1.88
CA PHE A 60 -1.40 33.47 -3.19
C PHE A 60 -2.81 34.06 -3.09
N ALA A 61 -3.72 33.42 -2.35
CA ALA A 61 -5.08 33.90 -2.10
C ALA A 61 -5.09 35.25 -1.36
N GLY A 62 -4.19 35.43 -0.39
CA GLY A 62 -4.00 36.70 0.31
C GLY A 62 -3.45 37.79 -0.61
N GLN A 63 -2.51 37.46 -1.50
CA GLN A 63 -2.05 38.38 -2.53
C GLN A 63 -3.17 38.70 -3.53
N LEU A 64 -3.97 37.73 -3.94
CA LEU A 64 -5.13 37.96 -4.81
C LEU A 64 -6.11 38.97 -4.22
N ALA A 65 -6.45 38.82 -2.94
CA ALA A 65 -7.33 39.73 -2.23
C ALA A 65 -6.74 41.15 -2.07
N LEU A 66 -5.42 41.25 -1.90
CA LEU A 66 -4.71 42.55 -1.80
C LEU A 66 -4.51 43.25 -3.16
N PHE A 67 -4.48 42.49 -4.25
CA PHE A 67 -4.28 43.05 -5.60
C PHE A 67 -5.56 43.65 -6.19
N ASP A 68 -6.74 43.13 -5.81
CA ASP A 68 -8.06 43.69 -6.14
C ASP A 68 -8.22 45.13 -5.60
N THR A 69 -7.41 45.50 -4.60
CA THR A 69 -7.52 46.77 -3.89
C THR A 69 -6.39 47.77 -4.14
N VAL A 70 -5.20 47.37 -4.63
CA VAL A 70 -4.02 48.26 -4.55
C VAL A 70 -3.11 48.37 -5.79
N TYR A 71 -2.82 47.31 -6.57
CA TYR A 71 -1.59 47.30 -7.40
C TYR A 71 -1.74 47.07 -8.93
N GLY A 72 -2.93 46.79 -9.45
CA GLY A 72 -3.13 46.62 -10.91
C GLY A 72 -2.49 45.38 -11.53
N TYR A 73 -2.87 45.08 -12.78
CA TYR A 73 -2.69 43.78 -13.46
C TYR A 73 -1.24 43.36 -13.80
N GLU A 74 -0.25 44.26 -13.76
CA GLU A 74 1.06 44.04 -14.41
C GLU A 74 1.97 43.04 -13.68
N ASN A 75 1.83 42.89 -12.35
CA ASN A 75 2.69 42.01 -11.54
C ASN A 75 2.21 40.55 -11.43
N TYR A 76 1.08 40.23 -12.05
CA TYR A 76 0.39 38.95 -11.88
C TYR A 76 1.12 37.79 -12.56
N SER A 77 1.74 38.04 -13.71
CA SER A 77 2.47 37.04 -14.49
C SER A 77 3.67 36.45 -13.75
N VAL A 78 4.40 37.28 -12.99
CA VAL A 78 5.57 36.90 -12.21
C VAL A 78 5.17 36.01 -11.03
N HIS A 79 4.11 36.39 -10.31
CA HIS A 79 3.60 35.62 -9.18
C HIS A 79 3.02 34.27 -9.62
N MET A 80 2.29 34.23 -10.74
CA MET A 80 1.77 32.99 -11.32
C MET A 80 2.89 32.03 -11.72
N THR A 81 4.00 32.55 -12.25
CA THR A 81 5.18 31.73 -12.59
C THR A 81 5.81 31.12 -11.33
N TYR A 82 5.96 31.89 -10.26
CA TYR A 82 6.47 31.39 -8.99
C TYR A 82 5.56 30.31 -8.39
N LEU A 83 4.24 30.52 -8.42
CA LEU A 83 3.27 29.58 -7.91
C LEU A 83 3.27 28.27 -8.71
N GLU A 84 3.34 28.34 -10.03
CA GLU A 84 3.41 27.17 -10.90
C GLU A 84 4.65 26.32 -10.59
N ILE A 85 5.81 26.96 -10.40
CA ILE A 85 7.05 26.28 -9.98
C ILE A 85 6.87 25.60 -8.62
N HIS A 86 6.25 26.28 -7.66
CA HIS A 86 6.03 25.74 -6.33
C HIS A 86 5.04 24.56 -6.32
N ILE A 87 3.93 24.68 -7.07
CA ILE A 87 2.97 23.58 -7.26
C ILE A 87 3.66 22.38 -7.88
N GLU A 88 4.50 22.57 -8.91
CA GLU A 88 5.25 21.47 -9.50
C GLU A 88 6.23 20.83 -8.52
N PHE A 89 6.92 21.63 -7.70
CA PHE A 89 7.79 21.12 -6.65
C PHE A 89 7.02 20.22 -5.67
N VAL A 90 5.87 20.68 -5.18
CA VAL A 90 5.03 19.91 -4.24
C VAL A 90 4.45 18.67 -4.90
N LEU A 91 3.94 18.77 -6.14
CA LEU A 91 3.44 17.62 -6.90
C LEU A 91 4.54 16.56 -7.04
N ASN A 92 5.77 16.96 -7.32
CA ASN A 92 6.92 16.05 -7.39
C ASN A 92 7.23 15.39 -6.03
N LYS A 93 7.16 16.14 -4.93
CA LYS A 93 7.30 15.59 -3.57
C LYS A 93 6.22 14.55 -3.27
N ILE A 94 4.96 14.85 -3.57
CA ILE A 94 3.84 13.91 -3.39
C ILE A 94 4.02 12.65 -4.26
N ARG A 95 4.45 12.79 -5.52
CA ARG A 95 4.74 11.64 -6.40
C ARG A 95 5.80 10.71 -5.81
N ARG A 96 6.88 11.27 -5.25
CA ARG A 96 7.94 10.49 -4.58
C ARG A 96 7.40 9.75 -3.36
N LEU A 97 6.67 10.46 -2.49
CA LEU A 97 6.07 9.87 -1.29
C LEU A 97 5.07 8.74 -1.62
N LYS A 98 4.25 8.91 -2.67
CA LYS A 98 3.36 7.84 -3.15
C LYS A 98 4.14 6.59 -3.56
N LYS A 99 5.26 6.76 -4.28
CA LYS A 99 6.12 5.64 -4.68
C LYS A 99 6.78 4.96 -3.48
N GLU A 100 7.22 5.72 -2.50
CA GLU A 100 7.78 5.18 -1.25
C GLU A 100 6.76 4.36 -0.46
N ILE A 101 5.54 4.88 -0.28
CA ILE A 101 4.44 4.15 0.38
C ILE A 101 4.14 2.86 -0.37
N GLN A 102 4.00 2.92 -1.69
CA GLN A 102 3.76 1.73 -2.51
C GLN A 102 4.87 0.70 -2.35
N ASN A 103 6.13 1.12 -2.36
CA ASN A 103 7.27 0.22 -2.16
C ASN A 103 7.25 -0.42 -0.75
N GLN A 104 6.95 0.34 0.29
CA GLN A 104 6.82 -0.17 1.65
C GLN A 104 5.69 -1.19 1.78
N GLU A 105 4.54 -0.94 1.15
CA GLU A 105 3.42 -1.88 1.13
C GLU A 105 3.78 -3.18 0.40
N GLN A 106 4.47 -3.10 -0.73
CA GLN A 106 4.97 -4.27 -1.44
C GLN A 106 5.99 -5.04 -0.60
N GLU A 107 6.89 -4.37 0.11
CA GLU A 107 7.86 -4.99 1.00
C GLU A 107 7.17 -5.69 2.18
N ILE A 108 6.18 -5.05 2.80
CA ILE A 108 5.37 -5.63 3.88
C ILE A 108 4.61 -6.86 3.37
N LEU A 109 3.99 -6.76 2.20
CA LEU A 109 3.27 -7.88 1.57
C LEU A 109 4.21 -9.02 1.22
N HIS A 110 5.40 -8.72 0.71
CA HIS A 110 6.43 -9.70 0.42
C HIS A 110 6.87 -10.42 1.69
N LYS A 111 7.23 -9.68 2.76
CA LYS A 111 7.58 -10.25 4.07
C LYS A 111 6.45 -11.09 4.65
N LYS A 112 5.20 -10.63 4.57
CA LYS A 112 4.01 -11.35 5.02
C LYS A 112 3.78 -12.65 4.25
N ASN A 113 4.27 -12.76 3.02
CA ASN A 113 4.14 -13.96 2.19
C ASN A 113 5.44 -14.80 2.11
N LEU A 114 6.52 -14.39 2.79
CA LEU A 114 7.81 -15.08 2.74
C LEU A 114 7.71 -16.53 3.21
N TRP A 115 6.81 -16.83 4.15
CA TRP A 115 6.56 -18.21 4.59
C TRP A 115 6.08 -19.11 3.45
N LYS A 116 5.39 -18.56 2.43
CA LYS A 116 4.92 -19.32 1.25
C LYS A 116 6.07 -19.74 0.33
N THR A 117 7.25 -19.13 0.44
CA THR A 117 8.40 -19.41 -0.44
C THR A 117 9.43 -20.31 0.22
N ILE A 118 9.22 -20.71 1.47
CA ILE A 118 10.10 -21.66 2.17
C ILE A 118 9.95 -23.03 1.50
N GLU A 119 11.06 -23.59 1.02
CA GLU A 119 11.11 -24.91 0.38
C GLU A 119 10.84 -26.02 1.40
N PRO A 120 10.04 -27.05 1.07
CA PRO A 120 9.73 -28.15 1.96
C PRO A 120 10.90 -29.14 1.99
N ASP A 121 11.90 -28.84 2.80
CA ASP A 121 12.89 -29.82 3.26
C ASP A 121 12.48 -30.42 4.61
N PHE A 122 13.28 -31.37 5.11
CA PHE A 122 13.05 -32.02 6.39
C PHE A 122 12.86 -31.02 7.55
N HIS A 123 13.75 -30.03 7.68
CA HIS A 123 13.74 -29.09 8.80
C HIS A 123 12.55 -28.14 8.70
N ASN A 124 12.24 -27.67 7.49
CA ASN A 124 11.12 -26.77 7.28
C ASN A 124 9.77 -27.48 7.49
N VAL A 125 9.62 -28.72 7.03
CA VAL A 125 8.42 -29.54 7.29
C VAL A 125 8.24 -29.80 8.78
N GLN A 126 9.30 -30.22 9.47
CA GLN A 126 9.28 -30.41 10.93
C GLN A 126 8.87 -29.11 11.64
N ARG A 127 9.51 -27.99 11.29
CA ARG A 127 9.21 -26.69 11.89
C ARG A 127 7.75 -26.28 11.68
N GLN A 128 7.16 -26.50 10.50
CA GLN A 128 5.74 -26.18 10.30
C GLN A 128 4.82 -27.00 11.21
N LEU A 129 5.14 -28.29 11.45
CA LEU A 129 4.38 -29.13 12.38
C LEU A 129 4.55 -28.65 13.83
N GLU A 130 5.75 -28.26 14.23
CA GLU A 130 6.01 -27.68 15.56
C GLU A 130 5.23 -26.36 15.75
N LEU A 131 5.14 -25.51 14.73
CA LEU A 131 4.35 -24.28 14.77
C LEU A 131 2.85 -24.56 14.91
N LEU A 132 2.33 -25.62 14.28
CA LEU A 132 0.94 -26.06 14.44
C LEU A 132 0.67 -26.54 15.87
N ILE A 133 1.58 -27.34 16.43
CA ILE A 133 1.49 -27.86 17.79
C ILE A 133 1.54 -26.72 18.81
N ALA A 134 2.43 -25.75 18.61
CA ALA A 134 2.57 -24.60 19.50
C ALA A 134 1.45 -23.55 19.35
N GLY A 135 0.55 -23.71 18.38
CA GLY A 135 -0.49 -22.72 18.06
C GLY A 135 0.05 -21.39 17.52
N GLN A 136 1.30 -21.37 17.05
CA GLN A 136 1.99 -20.18 16.54
C GLN A 136 1.69 -19.91 15.07
N SER A 137 1.05 -20.84 14.37
CA SER A 137 0.55 -20.67 13.01
C SER A 137 -0.81 -21.36 12.87
N SER A 138 -1.67 -20.80 12.02
CA SER A 138 -2.98 -21.42 11.76
C SER A 138 -2.84 -22.63 10.85
N ARG A 139 -3.79 -23.56 10.96
CA ARG A 139 -3.88 -24.74 10.09
C ARG A 139 -4.06 -24.34 8.63
N GLU A 140 -4.83 -23.29 8.37
CA GLU A 140 -5.02 -22.70 7.05
C GLU A 140 -3.71 -22.21 6.46
N GLN A 141 -2.93 -21.44 7.22
CA GLN A 141 -1.67 -20.89 6.76
C GLN A 141 -0.68 -22.01 6.38
N ILE A 142 -0.53 -23.01 7.24
CA ILE A 142 0.41 -24.10 7.01
C ILE A 142 -0.06 -25.04 5.88
N SER A 143 -1.37 -25.28 5.80
CA SER A 143 -1.98 -26.05 4.71
C SER A 143 -1.78 -25.36 3.36
N ASP A 144 -2.05 -24.04 3.27
CA ASP A 144 -1.84 -23.24 2.06
C ASP A 144 -0.37 -23.28 1.59
N TRP A 145 0.57 -23.25 2.53
CA TRP A 145 2.00 -23.41 2.22
C TRP A 145 2.26 -24.78 1.57
N ALA A 146 1.77 -25.86 2.18
CA ALA A 146 1.99 -27.22 1.69
C ALA A 146 1.30 -27.45 0.33
N VAL A 147 0.06 -27.00 0.15
CA VAL A 147 -0.69 -27.10 -1.11
C VAL A 147 0.09 -26.48 -2.27
N LYS A 148 0.67 -25.30 -2.07
CA LYS A 148 1.47 -24.62 -3.11
C LYS A 148 2.57 -25.52 -3.65
N TRP A 149 3.29 -26.21 -2.77
CA TRP A 149 4.39 -27.09 -3.17
C TRP A 149 3.90 -28.43 -3.72
N VAL A 150 2.79 -28.95 -3.20
CA VAL A 150 2.14 -30.18 -3.70
C VAL A 150 1.70 -30.05 -5.16
N LEU A 151 1.25 -28.86 -5.57
CA LEU A 151 0.77 -28.58 -6.92
C LEU A 151 1.88 -28.26 -7.94
N VAL A 152 3.15 -28.16 -7.53
CA VAL A 152 4.26 -27.90 -8.47
C VAL A 152 4.66 -29.21 -9.15
N ASP A 153 4.31 -29.37 -10.43
CA ASP A 153 4.55 -30.58 -11.24
C ASP A 153 6.02 -31.02 -11.33
N ASN A 154 6.95 -30.10 -11.12
CA ASN A 154 8.39 -30.30 -11.29
C ASN A 154 9.15 -30.34 -9.95
N TYR A 155 8.59 -30.83 -8.85
CA TYR A 155 9.39 -31.08 -7.64
C TYR A 155 10.16 -32.40 -7.82
N PRO A 156 11.42 -32.38 -8.31
CA PRO A 156 12.09 -33.56 -8.82
C PRO A 156 12.76 -34.28 -7.64
N GLU A 157 12.43 -35.55 -7.46
CA GLU A 157 13.27 -36.58 -6.81
C GLU A 157 13.73 -36.46 -5.34
N LYS A 158 13.48 -35.39 -4.57
CA LYS A 158 14.15 -35.29 -3.25
C LYS A 158 13.24 -35.61 -2.06
N LYS A 159 13.42 -36.84 -1.56
CA LYS A 159 12.96 -37.39 -0.27
C LYS A 159 11.47 -37.72 -0.21
N GLU A 160 11.12 -38.93 -0.64
CA GLU A 160 9.77 -39.51 -0.60
C GLU A 160 9.07 -39.31 0.77
N HIS A 161 9.83 -39.39 1.86
CA HIS A 161 9.30 -39.18 3.21
C HIS A 161 8.83 -37.74 3.46
N VAL A 162 9.60 -36.73 3.04
CA VAL A 162 9.22 -35.31 3.17
C VAL A 162 7.94 -35.05 2.38
N TRP A 163 7.87 -35.59 1.17
CA TRP A 163 6.70 -35.43 0.30
C TRP A 163 5.44 -36.08 0.86
N LYS A 164 5.58 -37.29 1.44
CA LYS A 164 4.47 -37.99 2.10
C LYS A 164 3.87 -37.14 3.23
N ILE A 165 4.72 -36.56 4.08
CA ILE A 165 4.27 -35.69 5.17
C ILE A 165 3.69 -34.39 4.64
N LEU A 166 4.30 -33.79 3.61
CA LEU A 166 3.80 -32.57 3.00
C LEU A 166 2.37 -32.71 2.46
N LYS A 167 2.02 -33.84 1.83
CA LYS A 167 0.65 -34.13 1.41
C LYS A 167 -0.35 -34.21 2.57
N LYS A 168 0.07 -34.72 3.73
CA LYS A 168 -0.77 -34.74 4.93
C LYS A 168 -1.00 -33.33 5.47
N ILE A 169 0.06 -32.51 5.50
CA ILE A 169 0.00 -31.11 5.92
C ILE A 169 -0.93 -30.29 5.01
N ALA A 170 -0.94 -30.55 3.70
CA ALA A 170 -1.88 -29.93 2.76
C ALA A 170 -3.37 -30.23 3.07
N GLY A 171 -3.65 -31.22 3.93
CA GLY A 171 -4.97 -31.51 4.47
C GLY A 171 -5.22 -31.00 5.89
N ALA A 172 -4.25 -30.34 6.55
CA ALA A 172 -4.33 -29.98 7.97
C ALA A 172 -5.48 -29.02 8.32
N SER A 173 -5.91 -28.21 7.34
CA SER A 173 -7.04 -27.28 7.44
C SER A 173 -8.40 -27.92 7.14
N LEU A 174 -8.45 -29.21 6.76
CA LEU A 174 -9.73 -29.88 6.49
C LEU A 174 -10.57 -29.95 7.75
N LYS A 175 -11.84 -29.55 7.60
CA LYS A 175 -12.83 -29.51 8.66
C LYS A 175 -13.86 -30.62 8.48
N LYS A 176 -14.21 -31.30 9.56
CA LYS A 176 -15.32 -32.26 9.60
C LYS A 176 -16.63 -31.62 10.07
N SER A 177 -16.55 -30.44 10.67
CA SER A 177 -17.68 -29.57 11.01
C SER A 177 -17.20 -28.10 11.02
N PRO A 178 -18.10 -27.09 11.08
CA PRO A 178 -17.69 -25.68 11.10
C PRO A 178 -16.66 -25.32 12.19
N THR A 179 -16.69 -26.05 13.31
CA THR A 179 -15.87 -25.79 14.50
C THR A 179 -14.75 -26.80 14.71
N GLU A 180 -14.70 -27.88 13.94
CA GLU A 180 -13.80 -29.01 14.23
C GLU A 180 -12.99 -29.47 13.01
N TYR A 181 -11.68 -29.57 13.22
CA TYR A 181 -10.75 -30.09 12.20
C TYR A 181 -10.74 -31.61 12.16
N VAL A 182 -10.40 -32.16 10.99
CA VAL A 182 -10.21 -33.60 10.77
C VAL A 182 -9.03 -34.11 11.58
N TYR A 183 -7.91 -33.37 11.54
CA TYR A 183 -6.66 -33.76 12.20
C TYR A 183 -6.51 -33.07 13.56
N SER A 184 -5.88 -33.72 14.52
CA SER A 184 -5.62 -33.19 15.87
C SER A 184 -4.14 -32.86 16.06
N GLU A 185 -3.79 -32.28 17.22
CA GLU A 185 -2.39 -32.09 17.61
C GLU A 185 -1.62 -33.42 17.68
N GLU A 186 -2.27 -34.50 18.13
CA GLU A 186 -1.66 -35.83 18.18
C GLU A 186 -1.23 -36.30 16.79
N ASN A 187 -2.05 -36.05 15.76
CA ASN A 187 -1.68 -36.39 14.40
C ASN A 187 -0.45 -35.62 13.92
N PHE A 188 -0.29 -34.35 14.31
CA PHE A 188 0.89 -33.58 13.97
C PHE A 188 2.16 -34.15 14.63
N ARG A 189 2.05 -34.61 15.88
CA ARG A 189 3.15 -35.29 16.60
C ARG A 189 3.50 -36.64 15.95
N GLU A 190 2.50 -37.41 15.51
CA GLU A 190 2.71 -38.64 14.75
C GLU A 190 3.44 -38.36 13.43
N TRP A 191 3.07 -37.29 12.71
CA TRP A 191 3.70 -36.93 11.45
C TRP A 191 5.15 -36.49 11.61
N ILE A 192 5.53 -35.84 12.71
CA ILE A 192 6.93 -35.57 13.05
C ILE A 192 7.69 -36.89 13.24
N LYS A 193 7.14 -37.85 14.00
CA LYS A 193 7.77 -39.16 14.18
C LYS A 193 7.95 -39.91 12.86
N GLU A 194 6.93 -39.91 12.01
CA GLU A 194 7.02 -40.52 10.67
C GLU A 194 8.10 -39.85 9.79
N LEU A 195 8.25 -38.53 9.90
CA LEU A 195 9.28 -37.77 9.21
C LEU A 195 10.68 -38.19 9.67
N GLU A 196 10.89 -38.28 10.98
CA GLU A 196 12.17 -38.65 11.62
C GLU A 196 12.58 -40.11 11.38
N GLN A 197 11.62 -41.04 11.35
CA GLN A 197 11.88 -42.48 11.15
C GLN A 197 12.30 -42.85 9.71
N SER A 198 12.24 -41.89 8.79
CA SER A 198 12.49 -42.12 7.36
C SER A 198 13.83 -41.52 6.86
N VAL A 199 14.69 -41.10 7.79
CA VAL A 199 16.05 -40.56 7.57
C VAL A 199 17.08 -41.62 7.96
#